data_AF-A0A2E2TN91-F1
#
_entry.id   AF-A0A2E2TN91-F1
#
_cell.length_a   1.000
_cell.length_b   1.000
_cell.length_c   1.000
_cell.angle_alpha   90.00
_cell.angle_beta   90.00
_cell.angle_gamma   90.00
#
_symmetry.space_group_name_H-M   'P 1'
#
loop_
_entity.id
_entity.type
_entity.pdbx_description
1 polymer ?
#
loop_
_entity_poly.entity_id
_entity_poly.type
_entity_poly.pdbx_seq_one_letter_code
_entity_poly.pdbx_strand_id
1 'polypeptide(L)' 'MKSKTITGQVYETIFAILKKNPDGIRWSELLKEVEKKNPSFHPKTVNGCVWKLVEKYPDKVYKPSKGVFKLR' A
#
# COMPACT_ATOMS: atom_id res chain seq x y z
N MET A 1 -8.03 14.96 3.72
CA MET A 1 -7.30 15.24 4.97
C MET A 1 -6.09 14.33 5.02
N LYS A 2 -4.87 14.85 5.11
CA LYS A 2 -3.69 14.00 5.37
C LYS A 2 -3.84 13.42 6.77
N SER A 3 -3.77 12.11 6.89
CA SER A 3 -3.78 11.43 8.20
C SER A 3 -2.65 11.91 9.11
N LYS A 4 -2.95 12.01 10.40
CA LYS A 4 -2.01 12.54 11.41
C LYS A 4 -0.88 11.57 11.77
N THR A 5 -0.98 10.28 11.42
CA THR A 5 0.02 9.25 11.77
C THR A 5 0.84 8.82 10.56
N ILE A 6 2.09 8.42 10.78
CA ILE A 6 2.96 7.86 9.73
C ILE A 6 2.29 6.68 9.02
N THR A 7 1.65 5.78 9.77
CA THR A 7 0.94 4.62 9.20
C THR A 7 -0.24 5.04 8.33
N GLY A 8 -0.99 6.06 8.72
CA GLY A 8 -2.06 6.61 7.89
C GLY A 8 -1.51 7.16 6.57
N GLN A 9 -0.39 7.89 6.61
CA GLN A 9 0.21 8.48 5.42
C GLN A 9 0.74 7.39 4.47
N VAL A 10 1.28 6.31 5.04
CA VAL A 10 1.65 5.11 4.27
C VAL A 10 0.41 4.51 3.58
N TYR A 11 -0.72 4.33 4.28
CA TYR A 11 -1.94 3.81 3.67
C TYR A 11 -2.50 4.72 2.58
N GLU A 12 -2.53 6.04 2.79
CA GLU A 12 -2.92 7.01 1.76
C GLU A 12 -2.04 6.88 0.51
N THR A 13 -0.73 6.72 0.71
CA THR A 13 0.24 6.52 -0.36
C THR A 13 -0.01 5.20 -1.11
N ILE A 14 -0.23 4.11 -0.38
CA ILE A 14 -0.57 2.79 -0.95
C ILE A 14 -1.84 2.90 -1.80
N PHE A 15 -2.92 3.49 -1.27
CA PHE A 15 -4.17 3.65 -2.03
C PHE A 15 -3.99 4.50 -3.29
N ALA A 16 -3.20 5.57 -3.20
CA ALA A 16 -2.88 6.39 -4.36
C ALA A 16 -2.10 5.61 -5.43
N ILE A 17 -1.19 4.70 -5.04
CA ILE A 17 -0.48 3.82 -5.97
C ILE A 17 -1.45 2.80 -6.57
N LEU A 18 -2.26 2.13 -5.77
CA LEU A 18 -3.22 1.13 -6.28
C LEU A 18 -4.24 1.75 -7.23
N LYS A 19 -4.71 2.98 -6.96
CA LYS A 19 -5.62 3.70 -7.86
C LYS A 19 -4.99 3.99 -9.23
N LYS A 20 -3.67 4.14 -9.29
CA LYS A 20 -2.91 4.32 -10.55
C LYS A 20 -2.58 3.00 -11.25
N ASN A 21 -2.75 1.86 -10.57
CA ASN A 21 -2.44 0.53 -11.09
C ASN A 21 -3.71 -0.34 -11.07
N PRO A 22 -4.67 -0.08 -11.98
CA PRO A 22 -5.95 -0.81 -12.00
C PRO A 22 -5.78 -2.31 -12.26
N ASP A 23 -4.68 -2.74 -12.90
CA ASP A 23 -4.37 -4.16 -13.10
C ASP A 23 -3.80 -4.85 -11.86
N GLY A 24 -3.54 -4.07 -10.81
CA GLY A 24 -2.85 -4.50 -9.60
C GLY A 24 -1.35 -4.30 -9.70
N ILE A 25 -0.67 -4.47 -8.57
CA ILE A 25 0.78 -4.25 -8.43
C ILE A 25 1.39 -5.35 -7.56
N ARG A 26 2.60 -5.79 -7.89
CA ARG A 26 3.32 -6.77 -7.06
C ARG A 26 3.76 -6.14 -5.75
N TRP A 27 3.81 -6.93 -4.69
CA TRP A 27 4.26 -6.51 -3.36
C TRP A 27 5.61 -5.77 -3.41
N SER A 28 6.63 -6.37 -4.03
CA SER A 28 7.96 -5.77 -4.14
C SER A 28 7.97 -4.42 -4.85
N GLU A 29 7.10 -4.25 -5.85
CA GLU A 29 6.95 -2.98 -6.57
C GLU A 29 6.19 -1.96 -5.74
N LEU A 30 5.11 -2.38 -5.06
CA LEU A 30 4.36 -1.52 -4.15
C LEU A 30 5.25 -0.95 -3.05
N LEU A 31 6.12 -1.76 -2.44
CA LEU A 31 7.09 -1.28 -1.45
C LEU A 31 8.02 -0.21 -2.03
N LYS A 32 8.62 -0.50 -3.19
CA LYS A 32 9.53 0.42 -3.88
C LYS A 32 8.83 1.74 -4.23
N GLU A 33 7.59 1.68 -4.72
CA GLU A 33 6.84 2.89 -5.09
C GLU A 33 6.43 3.72 -3.87
N VAL A 34 6.12 3.09 -2.74
CA VAL A 34 5.86 3.81 -1.47
C VAL A 34 7.14 4.50 -0.99
N GLU A 35 8.27 3.80 -0.96
CA GLU A 35 9.57 4.35 -0.55
C GLU A 35 10.04 5.49 -1.48
N LYS A 36 9.88 5.34 -2.79
CA LYS A 36 10.17 6.41 -3.77
C LYS A 36 9.31 7.65 -3.55
N LYS A 37 8.02 7.48 -3.26
CA LYS A 37 7.11 8.59 -3.02
C LYS A 37 7.42 9.36 -1.74
N ASN A 38 7.90 8.66 -0.72
CA ASN A 38 8.34 9.31 0.50
C ASN A 38 9.46 8.51 1.20
N PRO A 39 10.72 8.88 0.98
CA PRO A 39 11.87 8.22 1.58
C PRO A 39 11.93 8.34 3.12
N SER A 40 11.14 9.21 3.74
CA SER A 40 11.05 9.32 5.20
C SER A 40 10.28 8.17 5.85
N PHE A 41 9.54 7.37 5.07
CA PHE A 41 8.85 6.20 5.61
C PHE A 41 9.85 5.10 5.95
N HIS A 42 9.83 4.67 7.21
CA HIS A 42 10.68 3.57 7.64
C HIS A 42 10.26 2.25 6.94
N PRO A 43 11.19 1.49 6.32
CA PRO A 43 10.87 0.29 5.53
C PRO A 43 10.06 -0.76 6.30
N LYS A 44 10.36 -0.97 7.60
CA LYS A 44 9.56 -1.89 8.45
C LYS A 44 8.10 -1.45 8.61
N THR A 45 7.84 -0.14 8.65
CA THR A 45 6.47 0.39 8.75
C THR A 45 5.72 0.18 7.45
N VAL A 46 6.36 0.45 6.30
CA VAL A 46 5.78 0.18 4.98
C VAL A 46 5.45 -1.30 4.83
N ASN A 47 6.41 -2.18 5.14
CA ASN A 47 6.21 -3.64 5.12
C ASN A 47 5.04 -4.09 6.00
N GLY A 48 4.98 -3.63 7.25
CA GLY A 48 3.90 -3.96 8.17
C GLY A 48 2.53 -3.48 7.66
N CYS A 49 2.46 -2.27 7.10
CA CYS A 49 1.25 -1.73 6.50
C CYS A 49 0.78 -2.54 5.29
N VAL A 50 1.68 -2.92 4.38
CA VAL A 50 1.33 -3.73 3.20
C VAL A 50 0.91 -5.15 3.60
N TRP A 51 1.58 -5.74 4.59
CA TRP A 51 1.24 -7.09 5.08
C TRP A 51 -0.18 -7.14 5.66
N LYS A 52 -0.56 -6.15 6.49
CA LYS A 52 -1.92 -6.04 7.08
C LYS A 52 -2.97 -5.43 6.14
N LEU A 53 -2.60 -5.04 4.92
CA LEU A 53 -3.44 -4.21 4.06
C LEU A 53 -4.82 -4.82 3.78
N VAL A 54 -4.86 -6.12 3.45
CA VAL A 54 -6.09 -6.83 3.09
C VAL A 54 -6.91 -7.21 4.33
N GLU A 55 -6.25 -7.48 5.45
CA GLU A 55 -6.91 -7.70 6.74
C GLU A 55 -7.57 -6.41 7.26
N LYS A 56 -6.88 -5.27 7.11
CA LYS A 56 -7.36 -3.97 7.58
C LYS A 56 -8.37 -3.31 6.65
N TYR A 57 -8.29 -3.58 5.36
CA TYR A 57 -9.17 -3.00 4.34
C TYR A 57 -9.72 -4.06 3.36
N PRO A 58 -10.43 -5.09 3.86
CA PRO A 58 -10.93 -6.19 3.02
C PRO A 58 -11.95 -5.74 1.97
N ASP A 59 -12.68 -4.66 2.26
CA ASP A 59 -13.69 -4.08 1.37
C ASP A 59 -13.10 -3.17 0.29
N LYS A 60 -11.81 -2.83 0.38
CA LYS A 60 -11.14 -1.93 -0.56
C LYS A 60 -10.05 -2.63 -1.37
N VAL A 61 -9.32 -3.56 -0.76
CA VAL A 61 -8.16 -4.21 -1.37
C VAL A 61 -8.34 -5.71 -1.33
N TYR A 62 -8.03 -6.37 -2.45
CA TYR A 62 -7.95 -7.82 -2.52
C TYR A 62 -6.67 -8.24 -3.27
N LYS A 63 -6.41 -9.56 -3.27
CA LYS A 63 -5.26 -10.15 -3.94
C LYS A 63 -5.76 -11.03 -5.10
N PRO A 64 -5.66 -10.58 -6.36
CA PRO A 64 -6.07 -11.40 -7.50
C PRO A 64 -5.16 -12.61 -7.69
N SER A 65 -3.90 -12.52 -7.23
CA SER A 65 -2.93 -13.63 -7.23
C SER A 65 -1.92 -13.46 -6.09
N LYS A 66 -1.10 -14.48 -5.84
CA LYS A 66 -0.11 -14.47 -4.76
C LYS A 66 0.87 -13.31 -4.94
N GLY A 67 0.83 -12.37 -3.99
CA GLY A 67 1.74 -11.23 -3.96
C GLY A 67 1.33 -10.05 -4.84
N VAL A 68 0.16 -10.10 -5.49
CA VAL A 68 -0.42 -8.95 -6.20
C VAL A 68 -1.50 -8.32 -5.33
N PHE A 69 -1.53 -6.99 -5.27
CA PHE A 69 -2.55 -6.22 -4.57
C PHE A 69 -3.30 -5.33 -5.56
N LYS A 70 -4.62 -5.26 -5.43
CA LYS A 70 -5.49 -4.50 -6.33
C LYS A 70 -6.66 -3.89 -5.56
N LEU A 71 -7.10 -2.72 -6.00
CA LEU A 71 -8.35 -2.12 -5.51
C LEU A 71 -9.55 -2.88 -6.07
N ARG A 72 -10.57 -3.07 -5.24
CA ARG A 72 -11.88 -3.56 -5.69
C ARG A 72 -12.55 -2.57 -6.62
#